data_AF-A0A351SHN3-F1
#
_entry.id   AF-A0A351SHN3-F1
#
_cell.length_a   1.000
_cell.length_b   1.000
_cell.length_c   1.000
_cell.angle_alpha   90.00
_cell.angle_beta   90.00
_cell.angle_gamma   90.00
#
_symmetry.space_group_name_H-M   'P 1'
#
loop_
_entity.id
_entity.type
_entity.pdbx_description
1 polymer ?
#
loop_
_entity_poly.entity_id
_entity_poly.type
_entity_poly.pdbx_seq_one_letter_code
_entity_poly.pdbx_strand_id
1 'polypeptide(L)' 'MSENEWNFWMEGKPATADILSPEGKLMEKAGAVRDGGSYMERMGHVACWNSVMDENKYMVRKWNEFIAS' A
#
# COMPACT_ATOMS: atom_id res chain seq x y z
N MET A 1 21.20 -0.61 3.77
CA MET A 1 20.63 -1.18 2.53
C MET A 1 21.67 -1.05 1.45
N SER A 2 21.93 -2.15 0.74
CA SER A 2 22.80 -2.11 -0.44
C SER A 2 22.10 -1.38 -1.60
N GLU A 3 22.88 -0.92 -2.58
CA GLU A 3 22.35 -0.28 -3.79
C GLU A 3 21.37 -1.19 -4.54
N ASN A 4 21.61 -2.51 -4.51
CA ASN A 4 20.70 -3.53 -5.04
C ASN A 4 19.33 -3.49 -4.35
N GLU A 5 19.30 -3.47 -3.02
CA GLU A 5 18.05 -3.41 -2.26
C GLU A 5 17.31 -2.09 -2.48
N TRP A 6 18.03 -0.97 -2.57
CA TRP A 6 17.42 0.32 -2.87
C TRP A 6 16.76 0.32 -4.25
N ASN A 7 17.47 -0.15 -5.27
CA ASN A 7 16.96 -0.19 -6.63
C ASN A 7 15.74 -1.12 -6.78
N PHE A 8 15.73 -2.25 -6.08
CA PHE A 8 14.58 -3.16 -6.06
C PHE A 8 13.38 -2.58 -5.30
N TRP A 9 13.59 -2.05 -4.09
CA TRP A 9 12.48 -1.60 -3.24
C TRP A 9 11.94 -0.22 -3.59
N MET A 10 12.79 0.70 -4.06
CA MET A 10 12.45 2.10 -4.32
C MET A 10 12.25 2.38 -5.80
N GLU A 11 13.14 1.92 -6.67
CA GLU A 11 13.07 2.22 -8.10
C GLU A 11 12.28 1.19 -8.91
N GLY A 12 11.95 0.03 -8.32
CA GLY A 12 11.25 -1.06 -9.00
C GLY A 12 12.10 -1.76 -10.06
N LYS A 13 13.43 -1.60 -10.01
CA LYS A 13 14.37 -2.26 -10.92
C LYS A 13 14.57 -3.73 -10.54
N PRO A 14 14.95 -4.62 -11.48
CA PRO A 14 15.27 -6.00 -11.16
C PRO A 14 16.39 -6.10 -10.13
N ALA A 15 16.26 -7.02 -9.18
CA ALA A 15 17.30 -7.31 -8.21
C ALA A 15 18.57 -7.80 -8.94
N THR A 16 19.72 -7.16 -8.72
CA THR A 16 21.01 -7.55 -9.33
C THR A 16 21.71 -8.67 -8.55
N ALA A 17 21.33 -8.87 -7.29
CA ALA A 17 21.79 -9.95 -6.42
C ALA A 17 20.64 -10.43 -5.52
N ASP A 18 20.81 -11.58 -4.87
CA ASP A 18 19.84 -12.10 -3.91
C ASP A 18 19.64 -11.12 -2.75
N ILE A 19 18.38 -10.87 -2.42
CA ILE A 19 17.97 -10.00 -1.31
C ILE A 19 17.67 -10.90 -0.11
N LEU A 20 18.32 -10.62 1.01
CA LEU A 20 18.17 -11.36 2.26
C LEU A 20 17.31 -10.55 3.25
N SER A 21 16.54 -11.25 4.07
CA SER A 21 15.88 -10.64 5.24
C SER A 21 16.94 -10.26 6.28
N PRO A 22 16.61 -9.40 7.25
CA PRO A 22 17.49 -9.13 8.39
C PRO A 22 17.87 -10.38 9.18
N GLU A 23 17.06 -11.45 9.13
CA GLU A 23 17.38 -12.75 9.71
C GLU A 23 18.18 -13.68 8.76
N GLY A 24 18.63 -13.18 7.61
CA GLY A 24 19.42 -13.93 6.63
C GLY A 24 18.63 -14.91 5.76
N LYS A 25 17.29 -14.84 5.76
CA LYS A 25 16.47 -15.68 4.87
C LYS A 25 16.41 -15.07 3.47
N LEU A 26 16.45 -15.92 2.44
CA LEU A 26 16.25 -15.48 1.06
C LEU A 26 14.84 -14.88 0.91
N MET A 27 14.77 -13.58 0.63
CA MET A 27 13.52 -12.87 0.35
C MET A 27 13.22 -12.93 -1.14
N GLU A 28 14.17 -12.46 -1.96
CA GLU A 28 14.01 -12.35 -3.41
C GLU A 28 15.30 -12.76 -4.12
N LYS A 29 15.18 -13.43 -5.26
CA LYS A 29 16.32 -13.89 -6.06
C LYS A 29 16.82 -12.79 -6.99
N ALA A 30 18.08 -12.86 -7.39
CA ALA A 30 18.61 -12.08 -8.50
C ALA A 30 17.74 -12.23 -9.75
N GLY A 31 17.30 -11.11 -10.31
CA GLY A 31 16.39 -11.01 -11.46
C GLY A 31 14.92 -10.84 -11.10
N ALA A 32 14.53 -10.97 -9.84
CA ALA A 32 13.16 -10.68 -9.41
C ALA A 32 12.84 -9.19 -9.62
N VAL A 33 11.68 -8.91 -10.21
CA VAL A 33 11.13 -7.56 -10.36
C VAL A 33 9.92 -7.47 -9.45
N ARG A 34 9.82 -6.40 -8.67
CA ARG A 34 8.72 -6.22 -7.73
C ARG A 34 7.44 -5.81 -8.48
N ASP A 35 6.33 -6.46 -8.15
CA ASP A 35 5.01 -6.09 -8.66
C ASP A 35 4.59 -4.68 -8.21
N GLY A 36 4.00 -3.93 -9.14
CA GLY A 36 3.51 -2.57 -8.90
C GLY A 36 4.49 -1.45 -9.24
N GLY A 37 5.68 -1.77 -9.79
CA GLY A 37 6.62 -0.77 -10.30
C GLY A 37 7.36 -0.02 -9.18
N SER A 38 7.76 1.22 -9.47
CA SER A 38 8.52 2.04 -8.52
C SER A 38 7.72 2.34 -7.25
N TYR A 39 8.41 2.63 -6.16
CA TYR A 39 7.74 3.07 -4.93
C TYR A 39 6.85 4.31 -5.15
N MET A 40 7.29 5.23 -6.02
CA MET A 40 6.54 6.44 -6.35
C MET A 40 5.25 6.14 -7.11
N GLU A 41 5.25 5.18 -8.04
CA GLU A 41 4.03 4.74 -8.70
C GLU A 41 3.07 4.07 -7.71
N ARG A 42 3.57 3.18 -6.84
CA ARG A 42 2.73 2.51 -5.82
C ARG A 42 2.11 3.50 -4.84
N MET A 43 2.86 4.50 -4.39
CA MET A 43 2.34 5.56 -3.51
C MET A 43 1.45 6.56 -4.26
N GLY A 44 1.64 6.74 -5.57
CA GLY A 44 0.84 7.63 -6.41
C GLY A 44 -0.56 7.09 -6.73
N HIS A 45 -0.77 5.78 -6.65
CA HIS A 45 -2.05 5.12 -6.96
C HIS A 45 -2.88 4.75 -5.71
N VAL A 46 -2.63 5.38 -4.56
CA VAL A 46 -3.44 5.16 -3.35
C VAL A 46 -4.81 5.84 -3.50
N ALA A 47 -5.82 5.07 -3.89
CA ALA A 47 -7.20 5.50 -3.90
C ALA A 47 -7.88 5.11 -2.58
N CYS A 48 -8.18 6.10 -1.73
CA CYS A 48 -9.03 5.92 -0.56
C CYS A 48 -10.50 6.02 -0.97
N TRP A 49 -11.20 4.89 -0.99
CA TRP A 49 -12.66 4.90 -1.09
C TRP A 49 -13.29 5.25 0.26
N ASN A 50 -13.53 6.53 0.49
CA ASN A 50 -14.47 6.97 1.53
C ASN A 50 -15.90 6.94 0.97
N SER A 51 -16.47 5.75 0.89
CA SER A 51 -17.88 5.57 0.54
C SER A 51 -18.70 5.64 1.83
N VAL A 52 -19.25 6.80 2.17
CA VAL A 52 -20.28 6.88 3.21
C VAL A 52 -21.59 6.41 2.57
N MET A 53 -22.13 5.27 3.01
CA MET A 53 -23.42 4.75 2.55
C MET A 53 -24.52 5.80 2.76
N ASP A 54 -25.44 5.95 1.79
CA ASP A 54 -26.50 6.94 1.88
C ASP A 54 -27.48 6.65 3.02
N GLU A 55 -27.65 5.38 3.39
CA GLU A 55 -28.42 4.91 4.55
C GLU A 55 -27.88 5.48 5.88
N ASN A 56 -26.57 5.75 5.98
CA ASN A 56 -25.97 6.35 7.17
C ASN A 56 -26.51 7.77 7.41
N LYS A 57 -26.76 8.54 6.34
CA LYS A 57 -27.33 9.90 6.45
C LYS A 57 -28.78 9.85 6.94
N TYR A 58 -29.55 8.86 6.49
CA TYR A 58 -30.93 8.66 6.96
C TYR A 58 -30.96 8.31 8.45
N MET A 59 -30.10 7.39 8.88
CA MET A 59 -29.97 6.97 10.29
C MET A 59 -29.61 8.13 11.21
N VAL A 60 -28.62 8.95 10.84
CA VAL A 60 -28.22 10.13 11.62
C VAL A 60 -29.35 11.16 11.71
N ARG A 61 -30.09 11.39 10.62
CA ARG A 61 -31.25 12.31 10.64
C ARG A 61 -32.33 11.82 11.60
N LYS A 62 -32.67 10.53 11.54
CA LYS A 62 -33.67 9.92 12.44
C LYS A 62 -33.24 9.91 13.91
N TRP A 63 -31.96 9.68 14.17
CA TRP A 63 -31.40 9.76 15.51
C TRP A 63 -31.49 11.17 16.10
N ASN A 64 -31.17 12.20 15.30
CA ASN A 64 -31.31 13.60 15.74
C ASN A 64 -32.78 13.99 15.95
N GLU A 65 -33.70 13.53 15.08
CA GLU A 65 -35.15 13.70 15.28
C GLU A 65 -35.63 13.05 16.59
N PHE A 66 -35.03 11.92 17.00
CA PHE A 66 -35.36 11.22 18.25
C PHE A 66 -34.76 11.89 19.50
N ILE A 67 -33.53 12.41 19.45
CA ILE A 67 -32.89 13.09 20.59
C ILE A 67 -33.48 14.47 20.86
N ALA A 68 -33.96 15.17 19.83
CA ALA A 68 -34.50 16.52 19.97
C ALA A 68 -35.95 16.56 20.50
N SER A 69 -36.50 15.44 21.01
CA SER A 69 -37.83 15.38 21.67
C SER A 69 -37.72 15.42 23.19
#